data_AF-A0AAD4IR16-F1
#
_entry.id   AF-A0AAD4IR16-F1
#
_cell.length_a   1.000
_cell.length_b   1.000
_cell.length_c   1.000
_cell.angle_alpha   90.00
_cell.angle_beta   90.00
_cell.angle_gamma   90.00
#
_symmetry.space_group_name_H-M   'P 1'
#
loop_
_entity.id
_entity.type
_entity.pdbx_description
1 polymer ?
#
loop_
_entity_poly.entity_id
_entity_poly.type
_entity_poly.pdbx_seq_one_letter_code
_entity_poly.pdbx_strand_id
1 'polypeptide(L)'
;MAYTAMKPMKPGLEKVCADLIPGAKDKRLGVKGPVRMPTKVLLITTRKKVHLILNFSSKDPSPVKLNLGVGAYRTEEGKPLVLNVVRRAEQMLVYDRSRVKEYIPIVGLANFNRLSAKLILGADR
;
A
#
# COMPACT_ATOMS: atom_id res chain seq x y z
N MET A 1 -36.73 -9.23 -7.87
CA MET A 1 -37.16 -7.88 -7.47
C MET A 1 -36.29 -7.42 -6.29
N ALA A 2 -35.23 -6.65 -6.53
CA ALA A 2 -34.51 -5.91 -5.48
C ALA A 2 -34.05 -4.59 -6.10
N TYR A 3 -34.82 -3.54 -5.84
CA TYR A 3 -34.56 -2.20 -6.38
C TYR A 3 -33.26 -1.66 -5.77
N THR A 4 -32.25 -1.45 -6.62
CA THR A 4 -30.96 -0.89 -6.22
C THR A 4 -31.11 0.62 -6.12
N ALA A 5 -31.31 1.15 -4.91
CA ALA A 5 -31.30 2.59 -4.68
C ALA A 5 -29.86 3.12 -4.82
N MET A 6 -29.54 3.63 -6.01
CA MET A 6 -28.29 4.32 -6.33
C MET A 6 -28.29 5.72 -5.69
N LYS A 7 -27.49 5.95 -4.65
CA LYS A 7 -27.33 7.28 -4.04
C LYS A 7 -26.17 8.06 -4.69
N PRO A 8 -26.31 9.38 -4.89
CA PRO A 8 -25.25 10.24 -5.41
C PRO A 8 -24.05 10.31 -4.46
N MET A 9 -22.88 10.64 -5.03
CA MET A 9 -21.59 10.73 -4.32
C MET A 9 -21.65 11.74 -3.16
N LYS A 10 -20.87 11.50 -2.11
CA LYS A 10 -20.80 12.43 -0.98
C LYS A 10 -20.06 13.72 -1.42
N PRO A 11 -20.63 14.92 -1.22
CA PRO A 11 -20.04 16.19 -1.67
C PRO A 11 -18.61 16.45 -1.16
N GLY A 12 -18.29 15.95 0.04
CA GLY A 12 -16.95 16.13 0.63
C GLY A 12 -15.84 15.41 -0.14
N LEU A 13 -16.15 14.32 -0.86
CA LEU A 13 -15.15 13.54 -1.58
C LEU A 13 -14.78 14.17 -2.93
N GLU A 14 -15.74 14.84 -3.57
CA GLU A 14 -15.52 15.65 -4.77
C GLU A 14 -14.57 16.80 -4.48
N LYS A 15 -14.79 17.50 -3.36
CA LYS A 15 -13.93 18.60 -2.91
C LYS A 15 -12.48 18.14 -2.67
N VAL A 16 -12.30 17.01 -1.97
CA VAL A 16 -10.96 16.43 -1.72
C VAL A 16 -10.25 16.06 -3.01
N CYS A 17 -10.95 15.50 -4.00
CA CYS A 17 -10.35 15.18 -5.30
C CYS A 17 -10.00 16.46 -6.09
N ALA A 18 -10.83 17.51 -6.01
CA ALA A 18 -10.57 18.80 -6.63
C ALA A 18 -9.34 19.50 -6.03
N ASP A 19 -9.12 19.37 -4.72
CA ASP A 19 -7.98 19.98 -4.02
C ASP A 19 -6.66 19.18 -4.22
N LEU A 20 -6.73 17.85 -4.39
CA LEU A 20 -5.54 17.01 -4.60
C LEU A 20 -4.86 17.23 -5.98
N ILE A 21 -5.65 17.53 -7.02
CA ILE A 21 -5.15 17.73 -8.38
C ILE A 21 -4.16 18.91 -8.49
N PRO A 22 -4.48 20.13 -8.02
CA PRO A 22 -3.54 21.25 -8.05
C PRO A 22 -2.33 21.03 -7.12
N GLY A 23 -2.52 20.45 -5.93
CA GLY A 23 -1.42 20.16 -5.01
C GLY A 23 -0.39 19.16 -5.55
N ALA A 24 -0.82 18.20 -6.37
CA ALA A 24 0.09 17.27 -7.04
C ALA A 24 0.85 17.92 -8.21
N LYS A 25 0.21 18.87 -8.91
CA LYS A 25 0.85 19.65 -9.99
C LYS A 25 1.89 20.64 -9.46
N ASP A 26 1.61 21.30 -8.34
CA ASP A 26 2.51 22.26 -7.68
C ASP A 26 3.84 21.60 -7.26
N LYS A 27 3.76 20.36 -6.74
CA LYS A 27 4.93 19.56 -6.34
C LYS A 27 5.66 18.85 -7.49
N ARG A 28 5.28 19.11 -8.75
CA ARG A 28 5.79 18.42 -9.97
C ARG A 28 5.81 16.90 -9.84
N LEU A 29 4.84 16.33 -9.12
CA LEU A 29 4.71 14.89 -9.05
C LEU A 29 4.25 14.39 -10.43
N GLY A 30 4.85 13.30 -10.92
CA GLY A 30 4.46 12.67 -12.17
C GLY A 30 3.03 12.14 -12.10
N VAL A 31 2.05 13.01 -12.38
CA VAL A 31 0.63 12.68 -12.32
C VAL A 31 0.14 12.17 -13.67
N LYS A 32 -0.21 10.88 -13.74
CA LYS A 32 -1.00 10.37 -14.87
C LYS A 32 -2.49 10.70 -14.64
N GLY A 33 -2.83 11.95 -15.01
CA GLY A 33 -4.12 12.68 -15.15
C GLY A 33 -5.38 12.24 -14.37
N PRO A 34 -6.61 12.38 -14.94
CA PRO A 34 -7.80 12.69 -14.12
C PRO A 34 -8.14 11.63 -13.08
N VAL A 35 -8.21 12.07 -11.84
CA VAL A 35 -8.70 11.29 -10.71
C VAL A 35 -10.19 11.03 -10.92
N ARG A 36 -10.55 9.88 -11.50
CA ARG A 36 -11.93 9.38 -11.50
C ARG A 36 -12.10 8.37 -10.38
N MET A 37 -12.80 8.80 -9.33
CA MET A 37 -13.24 7.93 -8.25
C MET A 37 -14.47 7.11 -8.69
N PRO A 38 -14.68 5.90 -8.14
CA PRO A 38 -15.85 5.09 -8.46
C PRO A 38 -17.13 5.89 -8.20
N THR A 39 -17.95 6.10 -9.23
CA THR A 39 -19.17 6.92 -9.21
C THR A 39 -20.32 6.34 -8.38
N LYS A 40 -20.10 5.23 -7.66
CA LYS A 40 -21.13 4.58 -6.84
C LYS A 40 -20.59 4.28 -5.45
N VAL A 41 -21.27 4.82 -4.43
CA VAL A 41 -21.02 4.47 -3.02
C VAL A 41 -21.48 3.03 -2.79
N LEU A 42 -20.53 2.09 -2.73
CA LEU A 42 -20.79 0.72 -2.31
C LEU A 42 -20.90 0.69 -0.79
N LEU A 43 -22.14 0.64 -0.30
CA LEU A 43 -22.42 0.33 1.10
C LEU A 43 -22.17 -1.18 1.31
N ILE A 44 -20.90 -1.56 1.55
CA ILE A 44 -20.53 -2.94 1.82
C ILE A 44 -19.94 -3.08 3.23
N THR A 45 -20.63 -3.90 4.02
CA THR A 45 -20.34 -4.35 5.38
C THR A 45 -19.29 -5.46 5.42
N THR A 46 -18.19 -5.37 4.66
CA THR A 46 -17.14 -6.42 4.70
C THR A 46 -15.71 -5.85 4.78
N ARG A 47 -14.88 -6.52 5.59
CA ARG A 47 -13.46 -6.22 5.88
C ARG A 47 -12.50 -6.45 4.67
N LYS A 48 -12.95 -6.24 3.43
CA LYS A 48 -12.16 -6.42 2.19
C LYS A 48 -12.27 -5.24 1.21
N LYS A 49 -12.41 -4.01 1.73
CA LYS A 49 -12.54 -2.79 0.91
C LYS A 49 -11.36 -2.57 -0.04
N VAL A 50 -10.13 -2.86 0.39
CA VAL A 50 -8.92 -2.67 -0.44
C VAL A 50 -8.96 -3.54 -1.70
N HIS A 51 -9.29 -4.83 -1.58
CA HIS A 51 -9.39 -5.74 -2.73
C HIS A 51 -10.41 -5.27 -3.77
N LEU A 52 -11.57 -4.78 -3.29
CA LEU A 52 -12.61 -4.27 -4.15
C LEU A 52 -12.16 -2.99 -4.90
N ILE A 53 -11.53 -2.05 -4.21
CA ILE A 53 -11.00 -0.80 -4.79
C ILE A 53 -9.97 -1.12 -5.88
N LEU A 54 -9.06 -2.06 -5.63
CA LEU A 54 -8.05 -2.46 -6.61
C LEU A 54 -8.67 -3.13 -7.85
N ASN A 55 -9.69 -3.96 -7.67
CA ASN A 55 -10.41 -4.58 -8.79
C ASN A 55 -11.18 -3.56 -9.65
N PHE A 56 -11.77 -2.53 -9.04
CA PHE A 56 -12.41 -1.47 -9.82
C PHE A 56 -11.38 -0.63 -10.57
N SER A 57 -10.25 -0.31 -9.92
CA SER A 57 -9.16 0.43 -10.56
C SER A 57 -8.53 -0.35 -11.72
N SER A 58 -8.39 -1.68 -11.61
CA SER A 58 -7.83 -2.50 -12.69
C SER A 58 -8.76 -2.59 -13.90
N LYS A 59 -10.08 -2.68 -13.67
CA LYS A 59 -11.11 -2.80 -14.72
C LYS A 59 -11.46 -1.49 -15.43
N ASP A 60 -11.06 -0.33 -14.89
CA ASP A 60 -11.26 0.96 -15.55
C ASP A 60 -10.33 1.09 -16.78
N PRO A 61 -10.88 1.25 -18.00
CA PRO A 61 -10.12 1.36 -19.24
C PRO A 61 -9.50 2.75 -19.46
N SER A 62 -9.74 3.72 -18.57
CA SER A 62 -9.18 5.06 -18.70
C SER A 62 -7.64 5.01 -18.78
N PRO A 63 -7.01 5.62 -19.80
CA PRO A 63 -5.55 5.67 -19.93
C PRO A 63 -4.88 6.52 -18.85
N VAL A 64 -5.67 7.16 -17.99
CA VAL A 64 -5.22 8.20 -17.09
C VAL A 64 -5.87 8.04 -15.71
N LYS A 65 -5.59 6.89 -15.07
CA LYS A 65 -6.15 6.51 -13.78
C LYS A 65 -5.11 6.61 -12.66
N LEU A 66 -5.51 7.22 -11.54
CA LEU A 66 -4.70 7.31 -10.32
C LEU A 66 -5.21 6.33 -9.26
N ASN A 67 -4.34 5.46 -8.76
CA ASN A 67 -4.68 4.49 -7.70
C ASN A 67 -4.02 4.88 -6.38
N LEU A 68 -4.80 5.44 -5.46
CA LEU A 68 -4.39 5.80 -4.09
C LEU A 68 -4.81 4.73 -3.05
N GLY A 69 -5.42 3.63 -3.49
CA GLY A 69 -5.89 2.55 -2.59
C GLY A 69 -4.78 1.56 -2.17
N VAL A 70 -3.60 1.65 -2.79
CA VAL A 70 -2.45 0.79 -2.47
C VAL A 70 -1.67 1.40 -1.31
N GLY A 71 -1.79 0.81 -0.12
CA GLY A 71 -1.03 1.21 1.07
C GLY A 71 0.38 0.63 1.13
N ALA A 72 1.10 0.60 0.01
CA ALA A 72 2.46 0.04 -0.06
C ALA A 72 3.36 0.91 -0.93
N TYR A 73 4.63 1.05 -0.54
CA TYR A 73 5.61 1.79 -1.30
C TYR A 73 5.87 1.12 -2.66
N ARG A 74 5.86 1.93 -3.72
CA ARG A 74 6.11 1.53 -5.11
C ARG A 74 7.18 2.43 -5.71
N THR A 75 7.88 1.93 -6.72
CA THR A 75 8.77 2.75 -7.57
C THR A 75 7.96 3.63 -8.52
N GLU A 76 8.63 4.53 -9.25
CA GLU A 76 7.99 5.40 -10.25
C GLU A 76 7.27 4.61 -11.35
N GLU A 77 7.72 3.38 -11.65
CA GLU A 77 7.06 2.47 -12.59
C GLU A 77 5.88 1.69 -11.97
N GLY A 78 5.54 1.97 -10.71
CA GLY A 78 4.43 1.32 -10.00
C GLY A 78 4.73 -0.09 -9.49
N LYS A 79 6.00 -0.53 -9.50
CA LYS A 79 6.43 -1.86 -9.05
C LYS A 79 6.71 -1.88 -7.54
N PRO A 80 6.54 -3.02 -6.84
CA PRO A 80 6.96 -3.16 -5.44
C PRO A 80 8.46 -2.90 -5.29
N LEU A 81 8.82 -2.02 -4.35
CA LEU A 81 10.22 -1.72 -4.07
C LEU A 81 10.75 -2.65 -2.98
N VAL A 82 11.74 -3.48 -3.32
CA VAL A 82 12.53 -4.26 -2.35
C VAL A 82 13.86 -3.55 -2.15
N LEU A 83 14.21 -3.26 -0.89
CA LEU A 83 15.45 -2.57 -0.55
C LEU A 83 16.67 -3.44 -0.86
N ASN A 84 17.76 -2.81 -1.33
CA ASN A 84 19.00 -3.52 -1.66
C ASN A 84 19.62 -4.24 -0.45
N VAL A 85 19.48 -3.68 0.76
CA VAL A 85 19.93 -4.31 2.00
C VAL A 85 19.16 -5.60 2.32
N VAL A 86 17.85 -5.63 2.03
CA VAL A 86 17.00 -6.82 2.23
C VAL A 86 17.42 -7.92 1.25
N ARG A 87 17.63 -7.59 -0.03
CA ARG A 87 18.11 -8.54 -1.04
C ARG A 87 19.46 -9.17 -0.64
N ARG A 88 20.39 -8.36 -0.14
CA ARG A 88 21.69 -8.86 0.34
C ARG A 88 21.53 -9.79 1.54
N ALA A 89 20.69 -9.42 2.51
CA ALA A 89 20.41 -10.28 3.68
C ALA A 89 19.77 -11.62 3.26
N GLU A 90 18.82 -11.60 2.33
CA GLU A 90 18.22 -12.83 1.77
C GLU A 90 19.27 -13.72 1.09
N GLN A 91 20.15 -13.13 0.28
CA GLN A 91 21.26 -13.87 -0.34
C GLN A 91 22.16 -14.52 0.73
N MET A 92 22.59 -13.75 1.73
CA MET A 92 23.41 -14.28 2.83
C MET A 92 22.73 -15.45 3.55
N LEU A 93 21.43 -15.34 3.81
CA LEU A 93 20.65 -16.41 4.44
C LEU A 93 20.55 -17.66 3.56
N VAL A 94 20.44 -17.52 2.24
CA VAL A 94 20.36 -18.65 1.30
C VAL A 94 21.69 -19.38 1.16
N TYR A 95 22.81 -18.65 1.18
CA TYR A 95 24.15 -19.25 1.05
C TYR A 95 24.62 -19.96 2.32
N ASP A 96 24.05 -19.63 3.48
CA ASP A 96 24.37 -20.30 4.73
C ASP A 96 23.76 -21.72 4.80
N ARG A 97 24.57 -22.72 4.45
CA ARG A 97 24.21 -24.15 4.53
C ARG A 97 24.24 -24.72 5.95
N SER A 98 24.82 -24.00 6.92
CA SER A 98 24.92 -24.44 8.31
C SER A 98 23.63 -24.18 9.11
N ARG A 99 22.66 -23.50 8.48
CA ARG A 99 21.47 -23.00 9.16
C ARG A 99 20.50 -24.14 9.52
N VAL A 100 20.33 -24.34 10.81
CA VAL A 100 19.33 -25.28 11.36
C VAL A 100 17.94 -24.63 11.30
N LYS A 101 16.95 -25.33 10.75
CA LYS A 101 15.55 -24.88 10.62
C LYS A 101 14.66 -25.41 11.75
N GLU A 102 15.23 -25.53 12.94
CA GLU A 102 14.48 -25.91 14.13
C GLU A 102 13.55 -24.80 14.60
N TYR A 103 12.60 -25.17 15.46
CA TYR A 103 11.69 -24.22 16.07
C TYR A 103 12.48 -23.20 16.89
N ILE A 104 12.24 -21.93 16.58
CA ILE A 104 12.68 -20.82 17.41
C ILE A 104 11.87 -20.79 18.72
N PRO A 105 12.45 -20.28 19.82
CA PRO A 105 11.73 -20.05 21.06
C PRO A 105 10.47 -19.19 20.84
N ILE A 106 9.47 -19.32 21.72
CA ILE A 106 8.20 -18.56 21.65
C ILE A 106 8.44 -17.05 21.61
N VAL A 107 9.48 -16.58 22.30
CA VAL A 107 9.89 -15.16 22.34
C VAL A 107 10.60 -14.69 21.06
N GLY A 108 10.92 -15.58 20.13
CA GLY A 108 11.68 -15.30 18.92
C GLY A 108 13.21 -15.32 19.13
N LEU A 109 13.94 -14.79 18.16
CA LEU A 109 15.41 -14.73 18.19
C LEU A 109 15.87 -13.58 19.09
N ALA A 110 16.61 -13.91 20.16
CA ALA A 110 17.11 -12.92 21.13
C ALA A 110 17.89 -11.76 20.47
N ASN A 111 18.74 -12.08 19.48
CA ASN A 111 19.49 -11.08 18.73
C ASN A 111 18.57 -10.14 17.93
N PHE A 112 17.53 -10.68 17.30
CA PHE A 112 16.58 -9.88 16.54
C PHE A 112 15.82 -8.93 17.47
N ASN A 113 15.35 -9.42 18.62
CA ASN A 113 14.63 -8.61 19.60
C ASN A 113 15.52 -7.47 20.13
N ARG A 114 16.77 -7.78 20.51
CA ARG A 114 17.72 -6.77 21.00
C ARG A 114 18.01 -5.69 19.95
N LEU A 115 18.30 -6.10 18.72
CA LEU A 115 18.61 -5.15 17.62
C LEU A 115 17.40 -4.33 17.22
N SER A 116 16.20 -4.92 17.24
CA SER A 116 14.94 -4.22 16.96
C SER A 116 14.63 -3.20 18.05
N ALA A 117 14.82 -3.56 19.33
CA ALA A 117 14.69 -2.64 20.45
C ALA A 117 15.67 -1.48 20.33
N LYS A 118 16.95 -1.75 20.00
CA LYS A 118 17.96 -0.70 19.77
C LYS A 118 17.59 0.21 18.59
N LEU A 119 17.06 -0.35 17.50
CA LEU A 119 16.62 0.43 16.33
C LEU A 119 15.45 1.36 16.67
N ILE A 120 14.49 0.89 17.48
CA ILE A 120 13.28 1.64 17.83
C ILE A 120 13.55 2.65 18.96
N LEU A 121 14.32 2.26 19.98
CA LEU A 121 14.48 3.02 21.23
C LEU A 121 15.78 3.83 21.30
N GLY A 122 16.72 3.63 20.37
CA GLY A 122 18.03 4.27 20.38
C GLY A 122 19.10 3.46 21.14
N ALA A 123 20.35 3.93 21.09
CA ALA A 123 21.51 3.23 21.65
C ALA A 123 21.70 3.42 23.17
N ASP A 124 21.02 4.40 23.77
CA ASP A 124 21.20 4.85 25.16
C ASP A 124 20.21 4.21 26.15
N ARG A 125 19.84 2.94 25.92
CA ARG A 125 19.10 2.11 26.89
C ARG A 125 19.71 0.73 27.01
#